data_AF-K1SYM1-F1
#
_entry.id   AF-K1SYM1-F1
#
_cell.length_a   1.000
_cell.length_b   1.000
_cell.length_c   1.000
_cell.angle_alpha   90.00
_cell.angle_beta   90.00
_cell.angle_gamma   90.00
#
_symmetry.space_group_name_H-M   'P 1'
#
loop_
_entity.id
_entity.type
_entity.pdbx_description
1 polymer ?
#
loop_
_entity_poly.entity_id
_entity_poly.type
_entity_poly.pdbx_seq_one_letter_code
_entity_poly.pdbx_strand_id
1 'polypeptide(L)'
;MITTTDFGTLCDGRTVRLYTLKNNAIELSVTDYGSTLVRLLVPDKNGKPTDVVLGYDDLAGYVADDTCFGNNVGRSANRIGGASFTLNGTEYKLAANDGENNLHSGPDSYSKRIWNVRS
;
A
#
# COMPACT_ATOMS: atom_id res chain seq x y z
N MET A 1 -12.96 8.60 15.94
CA MET A 1 -13.66 9.30 14.84
C MET A 1 -13.04 8.83 13.53
N ILE A 2 -13.86 8.63 12.49
CA ILE A 2 -13.39 8.30 11.15
C ILE A 2 -13.86 9.43 10.22
N THR A 3 -12.95 9.97 9.42
CA THR A 3 -13.27 10.92 8.35
C THR A 3 -12.74 10.40 7.02
N THR A 4 -13.46 10.66 5.95
CA THR A 4 -13.08 10.23 4.59
C THR A 4 -13.00 11.45 3.69
N THR A 5 -11.93 11.54 2.91
CA THR A 5 -11.72 12.60 1.90
C THR A 5 -11.27 11.98 0.59
N ASP A 6 -11.43 12.72 -0.51
CA ASP A 6 -10.82 12.35 -1.78
C ASP A 6 -9.30 12.54 -1.67
N PHE A 7 -8.54 11.53 -2.09
CA PHE A 7 -7.07 11.53 -2.08
C PHE A 7 -6.48 11.80 -3.47
N GLY A 8 -7.28 11.56 -4.51
CA GLY A 8 -6.93 11.82 -5.90
C GLY A 8 -7.77 10.98 -6.86
N THR A 9 -7.45 11.08 -8.14
CA THR A 9 -8.12 10.33 -9.21
C THR A 9 -7.06 9.64 -10.06
N LEU A 10 -7.25 8.34 -10.34
CA LEU A 10 -6.39 7.59 -11.25
C LEU A 10 -6.61 8.03 -12.70
N CYS A 11 -5.67 7.68 -13.59
CA CYS A 11 -5.75 8.00 -15.01
C CYS A 11 -6.98 7.39 -15.72
N ASP A 12 -7.56 6.34 -15.17
CA ASP A 12 -8.80 5.71 -15.65
C ASP A 12 -10.08 6.33 -15.08
N GLY A 13 -9.96 7.43 -14.34
CA GLY A 13 -11.09 8.20 -13.80
C GLY A 13 -11.62 7.70 -12.45
N ARG A 14 -11.08 6.62 -11.89
CA ARG A 14 -11.50 6.14 -10.56
C ARG A 14 -10.97 7.07 -9.45
N THR A 15 -11.87 7.50 -8.57
CA THR A 15 -11.52 8.26 -7.36
C THR A 15 -10.93 7.33 -6.31
N VAL A 16 -9.83 7.76 -5.70
CA VAL A 16 -9.17 7.13 -4.55
C VAL A 16 -9.48 7.96 -3.31
N ARG A 17 -9.71 7.29 -2.19
CA ARG A 17 -10.09 7.92 -0.92
C ARG A 17 -9.00 7.75 0.13
N LEU A 18 -8.96 8.71 1.05
CA LEU A 18 -8.16 8.67 2.27
C LEU A 18 -9.10 8.56 3.47
N TYR A 19 -8.83 7.60 4.33
CA TYR A 19 -9.58 7.32 5.55
C TYR A 19 -8.70 7.67 6.74
N THR A 20 -9.08 8.70 7.49
CA THR A 20 -8.37 9.13 8.70
C THR A 20 -9.11 8.67 9.93
N LEU A 21 -8.44 7.88 10.76
CA LEU A 21 -8.93 7.36 12.03
C LEU A 21 -8.20 8.07 13.16
N LYS A 22 -8.96 8.65 14.08
CA LYS A 22 -8.43 9.40 15.23
C LYS A 22 -9.03 8.93 16.54
N ASN A 23 -8.17 8.75 17.54
CA ASN A 23 -8.55 8.63 18.95
C ASN A 23 -7.75 9.63 19.80
N ASN A 24 -7.84 9.52 21.13
CA ASN A 24 -7.16 10.45 22.05
C ASN A 24 -5.63 10.29 22.08
N ALA A 25 -5.10 9.18 21.56
CA ALA A 25 -3.68 8.86 21.60
C ALA A 25 -2.99 9.06 20.24
N ILE A 26 -3.63 8.66 19.14
CA ILE A 26 -3.02 8.62 17.81
C ILE A 26 -4.01 9.03 16.71
N GLU A 27 -3.45 9.40 15.56
CA GLU A 27 -4.18 9.63 14.32
C GLU A 27 -3.46 8.91 13.18
N LEU A 28 -4.19 8.12 12.38
CA LEU A 28 -3.62 7.43 11.23
C LEU A 28 -4.49 7.66 9.99
N SER A 29 -3.86 7.70 8.83
CA SER A 29 -4.54 7.80 7.54
C SER A 29 -4.16 6.64 6.64
N VAL A 30 -5.16 5.98 6.07
CA VAL A 30 -5.00 4.84 5.14
C VAL A 30 -5.76 5.15 3.87
N THR A 31 -5.16 4.94 2.71
CA THR A 31 -5.84 5.07 1.42
C THR A 31 -6.42 3.73 0.94
N ASP A 32 -7.54 3.77 0.22
CA ASP A 32 -8.05 2.57 -0.46
C ASP A 32 -7.21 2.13 -1.66
N TYR A 33 -6.31 2.99 -2.16
CA TYR A 33 -5.29 2.58 -3.12
C TYR A 33 -4.17 1.81 -2.43
N GLY A 34 -4.03 0.53 -2.77
CA GLY A 34 -3.04 -0.36 -2.18
C GLY A 34 -3.30 -0.73 -0.71
N SER A 35 -4.41 -0.29 -0.13
CA SER A 35 -4.64 -0.38 1.32
C SER A 35 -3.46 0.21 2.12
N THR A 36 -2.89 1.32 1.62
CA THR A 36 -1.59 1.83 2.05
C THR A 36 -1.72 2.75 3.26
N LEU A 37 -0.86 2.54 4.27
CA LEU A 37 -0.70 3.47 5.40
C LEU A 37 0.03 4.72 4.91
N VAL A 38 -0.67 5.85 4.90
CA VAL A 38 -0.15 7.13 4.39
C VAL A 38 0.51 7.94 5.49
N ARG A 39 -0.05 7.90 6.70
CA ARG A 39 0.39 8.74 7.83
C ARG A 39 0.08 8.07 9.15
N LEU A 40 0.97 8.22 10.13
CA LEU A 40 0.75 7.79 11.51
C LEU A 40 1.34 8.84 12.46
N LEU A 41 0.46 9.65 13.04
CA LEU A 41 0.83 10.60 14.07
C LEU A 41 0.81 9.95 15.44
N VAL A 42 1.97 9.99 16.10
CA VAL A 42 2.11 9.63 17.51
C VAL A 42 2.68 10.81 18.31
N PRO A 43 2.29 11.01 19.58
CA PRO A 43 2.89 12.04 20.42
C PRO A 43 4.35 11.72 20.70
N ASP A 44 5.24 12.69 20.52
CA ASP A 44 6.62 12.60 20.96
C ASP A 44 6.74 12.72 22.49
N LYS A 45 7.97 12.76 23.01
CA LYS A 45 8.23 12.91 24.46
C LYS A 45 7.64 14.19 25.09
N ASN A 46 7.30 15.19 24.29
CA ASN A 46 6.68 16.44 24.72
C ASN A 46 5.17 16.48 24.41
N GLY A 47 4.58 15.38 23.93
CA GLY A 47 3.19 15.30 23.53
C GLY A 47 2.91 15.89 22.14
N LYS A 48 3.93 16.28 21.37
CA LYS A 48 3.75 16.85 20.03
C LYS A 48 3.47 15.72 19.01
N PRO A 49 2.35 15.76 18.27
CA PRO A 49 2.09 14.79 17.21
C PRO A 49 3.20 14.83 16.14
N THR A 50 3.80 13.68 15.89
CA THR A 50 4.90 13.49 14.93
C THR A 50 4.52 12.35 14.00
N ASP A 51 4.64 12.57 12.70
CA ASP A 51 4.49 11.50 11.72
C ASP A 51 5.71 10.58 11.79
N VAL A 52 5.48 9.29 11.98
CA VAL A 52 6.54 8.29 12.18
C VAL A 52 6.65 7.28 11.05
N VAL A 53 5.91 7.49 9.95
CA VAL A 53 6.04 6.68 8.74
C VAL A 53 6.56 7.53 7.58
N LEU A 54 7.28 6.86 6.67
CA LEU A 54 7.64 7.43 5.38
C LEU A 54 6.50 7.21 4.39
N GLY A 55 6.36 8.14 3.45
CA GLY A 55 5.31 8.09 2.44
C GLY A 55 5.33 9.34 1.57
N TYR A 56 4.23 9.54 0.85
CA TYR A 56 4.03 10.67 -0.05
C TYR A 56 2.81 11.49 0.40
N ASP A 57 2.81 12.77 0.04
CA ASP A 57 1.72 13.71 0.37
C ASP A 57 0.47 13.49 -0.51
N ASP A 58 0.60 12.87 -1.68
CA ASP A 58 -0.47 12.72 -2.66
C ASP A 58 -0.52 11.34 -3.34
N LEU A 59 -1.62 11.06 -4.03
CA LEU A 59 -1.81 9.83 -4.79
C LEU A 59 -0.76 9.63 -5.89
N ALA A 60 -0.28 10.72 -6.52
CA ALA A 60 0.67 10.61 -7.62
C ALA A 60 1.99 9.98 -7.15
N GLY A 61 2.45 10.33 -5.95
CA GLY A 61 3.58 9.68 -5.30
C GLY A 61 3.40 8.17 -5.13
N TYR A 62 2.24 7.72 -4.62
CA TYR A 62 1.96 6.29 -4.46
C TYR A 62 1.77 5.53 -5.78
N VAL A 63 1.26 6.19 -6.82
CA VAL A 63 1.17 5.59 -8.16
C VAL A 63 2.57 5.37 -8.74
N ALA A 64 3.46 6.35 -8.59
CA ALA A 64 4.86 6.28 -9.04
C ALA A 64 5.78 5.43 -8.14
N ASP A 65 5.35 5.12 -6.90
CA ASP A 65 6.15 4.42 -5.90
C ASP A 65 6.69 3.06 -6.37
N ASP A 66 7.99 2.87 -6.21
CA ASP A 66 8.74 1.62 -6.36
C ASP A 66 9.38 1.15 -5.04
N THR A 67 9.30 1.95 -3.98
CA THR A 67 9.96 1.74 -2.69
C THR A 67 9.08 0.97 -1.70
N CYS A 68 7.77 0.90 -1.96
CA CYS A 68 6.78 0.17 -1.19
C CYS A 68 6.43 0.78 0.18
N PHE A 69 6.43 2.10 0.31
CA PHE A 69 6.08 2.77 1.56
C PHE A 69 4.63 2.48 1.99
N GLY A 70 4.47 1.93 3.20
CA GLY A 70 3.16 1.65 3.81
C GLY A 70 2.29 0.62 3.07
N ASN A 71 2.81 -0.01 2.02
CA ASN A 71 2.04 -0.80 1.07
C ASN A 71 1.54 -2.14 1.66
N ASN A 72 0.32 -2.53 1.26
CA ASN A 72 -0.14 -3.91 1.44
C ASN A 72 0.45 -4.79 0.33
N VAL A 73 1.44 -5.60 0.70
CA VAL A 73 2.21 -6.41 -0.23
C VAL A 73 1.54 -7.77 -0.46
N GLY A 74 1.33 -8.13 -1.73
CA GLY A 74 0.79 -9.43 -2.09
C GLY A 74 0.66 -9.62 -3.61
N ARG A 75 0.40 -10.84 -4.09
CA ARG A 75 -0.02 -12.04 -3.35
C ARG A 75 1.05 -12.70 -2.47
N SER A 76 2.29 -12.77 -2.95
CA SER A 76 3.42 -13.27 -2.18
C SER A 76 4.33 -12.10 -1.82
N ALA A 77 4.55 -11.89 -0.53
CA ALA A 77 5.54 -10.93 -0.09
C ALA A 77 6.96 -11.48 -0.35
N ASN A 78 7.88 -10.58 -0.66
CA ASN A 78 9.26 -10.88 -1.02
C ASN A 78 9.38 -11.74 -2.30
N ARG A 79 10.47 -12.50 -2.43
CA ARG A 79 10.88 -13.15 -3.68
C ARG A 79 10.36 -14.58 -3.80
N ILE A 80 9.94 -14.94 -5.01
CA ILE A 80 9.80 -16.33 -5.48
C ILE A 80 10.92 -16.57 -6.49
N GLY A 81 11.79 -17.52 -6.16
CA GLY A 81 12.98 -17.87 -6.94
C GLY A 81 12.64 -18.35 -8.35
N GLY A 82 13.36 -17.87 -9.36
CA GLY A 82 13.14 -18.26 -10.76
C GLY A 82 11.77 -17.88 -11.31
N ALA A 83 11.04 -17.00 -10.60
CA ALA A 83 9.67 -16.58 -10.92
C ALA A 83 8.74 -17.77 -11.21
N SER A 84 8.93 -18.91 -10.53
CA SER A 84 8.11 -20.10 -10.72
C SER A 84 8.00 -20.89 -9.42
N PHE A 85 6.89 -21.60 -9.25
CA PHE A 85 6.73 -22.58 -8.18
C PHE A 85 5.77 -23.70 -8.61
N THR A 86 5.86 -24.85 -7.96
CA THR A 86 4.94 -25.97 -8.17
C THR A 86 4.00 -26.11 -6.99
N LEU A 87 2.69 -26.19 -7.25
CA LEU A 87 1.67 -26.45 -6.24
C LEU A 87 0.76 -27.57 -6.76
N ASN A 88 0.61 -28.63 -5.96
CA ASN A 88 -0.20 -29.81 -6.29
C ASN A 88 0.15 -30.43 -7.67
N GLY A 89 1.44 -30.47 -8.01
CA GLY A 89 1.93 -31.01 -9.28
C GLY A 89 1.78 -30.09 -10.49
N THR A 90 1.18 -28.90 -10.33
CA THR A 90 1.07 -27.90 -11.40
C THR A 90 2.16 -26.84 -11.24
N GLU A 91 2.91 -26.57 -12.30
CA GLU A 91 3.86 -25.45 -12.35
C GLU A 91 3.11 -24.14 -12.63
N TYR A 92 3.39 -23.13 -11.80
CA TYR A 92 2.90 -21.77 -11.95
C TYR A 92 4.06 -20.83 -12.24
N LYS A 93 4.05 -20.25 -13.43
CA LYS A 93 5.01 -19.21 -13.83
C LYS A 93 4.47 -17.83 -13.49
N LEU A 94 5.35 -16.99 -12.97
CA LEU A 94 5.12 -15.62 -12.56
C LEU A 94 5.91 -14.67 -13.46
N ALA A 95 5.61 -13.37 -13.39
CA ALA A 95 6.44 -12.37 -14.04
C ALA A 95 7.80 -12.26 -13.32
N ALA A 96 8.89 -12.28 -14.06
CA ALA A 96 10.21 -11.98 -13.52
C ALA A 96 10.38 -10.45 -13.47
N ASN A 97 10.07 -9.84 -12.32
CA ASN A 97 10.12 -8.39 -12.11
C ASN A 97 11.28 -7.94 -11.21
N ASP A 98 12.15 -8.88 -10.81
CA ASP A 98 13.36 -8.61 -10.04
C ASP A 98 14.46 -9.62 -10.45
N GLY A 99 15.15 -9.29 -11.54
CA GLY A 99 16.07 -10.23 -12.18
C GLY A 99 15.33 -11.47 -12.68
N GLU A 100 15.80 -12.66 -12.28
CA GLU A 100 15.14 -13.94 -12.59
C GLU A 100 14.00 -14.28 -11.60
N ASN A 101 13.77 -13.45 -10.58
CA ASN A 101 12.80 -13.70 -9.54
C ASN A 101 11.51 -12.90 -9.74
N ASN A 102 10.46 -13.35 -9.07
CA ASN A 102 9.26 -12.54 -8.87
C ASN A 102 9.31 -11.91 -7.47
N LEU A 103 9.23 -10.59 -7.36
CA LEU A 103 9.23 -9.83 -6.11
C LEU A 103 7.85 -9.20 -5.87
N HIS A 104 7.32 -9.39 -4.66
CA HIS A 104 6.07 -8.75 -4.18
C HIS A 104 4.85 -9.03 -5.09
N SER A 105 4.94 -10.09 -5.91
CA SER A 105 4.01 -10.47 -6.98
C SER A 105 3.69 -9.39 -8.01
N GLY A 106 4.62 -8.46 -8.22
CA GLY A 106 4.54 -7.53 -9.36
C GLY A 106 4.52 -8.27 -10.72
N PRO A 107 4.11 -7.58 -11.80
CA PRO A 107 3.67 -6.18 -11.81
C PRO A 107 2.24 -5.95 -11.27
N ASP A 108 1.43 -7.01 -11.15
CA ASP A 108 0.04 -6.93 -10.63
C ASP A 108 -0.01 -7.08 -9.09
N SER A 109 0.72 -6.21 -8.39
CA SER A 109 0.79 -6.23 -6.93
C SER A 109 -0.51 -5.72 -6.29
N TYR A 110 -0.78 -6.19 -5.07
CA TYR A 110 -1.91 -5.71 -4.27
C TYR A 110 -1.83 -4.23 -3.90
N SER A 111 -0.61 -3.68 -3.83
CA SER A 111 -0.35 -2.28 -3.53
C SER A 111 -0.77 -1.31 -4.65
N LYS A 112 -1.09 -1.80 -5.85
CA LYS A 112 -1.51 -0.96 -6.98
C LYS A 112 -3.01 -1.08 -7.32
N ARG A 113 -3.81 -1.69 -6.42
CA ARG A 113 -5.24 -1.92 -6.59
C ARG A 113 -6.07 -1.01 -5.69
N ILE A 114 -7.27 -0.62 -6.13
CA ILE A 114 -8.27 0.01 -5.25
C ILE A 114 -8.99 -1.09 -4.46
N TRP A 115 -9.03 -0.95 -3.15
CA TRP A 115 -9.71 -1.86 -2.22
C TRP A 115 -11.11 -1.36 -1.88
N ASN A 116 -12.06 -2.28 -1.73
CA ASN A 116 -13.37 -1.94 -1.20
C ASN A 116 -13.30 -1.76 0.32
N VAL A 117 -13.61 -0.57 0.81
CA VAL A 117 -13.59 -0.26 2.24
C VAL A 117 -15.00 -0.26 2.84
N ARG A 118 -15.13 -0.84 4.04
CA ARG A 118 -16.30 -0.73 4.90
C ARG A 118 -15.87 -0.09 6.21
N SER A 119 -16.57 0.96 6.63
CA SER A 119 -16.30 1.76 7.83
C SER A 119 -17.56 1.90 8.67
#